data_AF-A0A2U8TSU8-F1
#
_entry.id   AF-A0A2U8TSU8-F1
#
_cell.length_a   1.000
_cell.length_b   1.000
_cell.length_c   1.000
_cell.angle_alpha   90.00
_cell.angle_beta   90.00
_cell.angle_gamma   90.00
#
_symmetry.space_group_name_H-M   'P 1'
#
loop_
_entity.id
_entity.type
_entity.pdbx_description
1 polymer ?
#
loop_
_entity_poly.entity_id
_entity_poly.type
_entity_poly.pdbx_seq_one_letter_code
_entity_poly.pdbx_strand_id
1 'polypeptide(L)'
;MINRVMANEPDLLKKLLNVLQHHPKSSEGLIDIERVKDYVSTPRLADFHVRGPRGADVIRGYFEKARPSDPEIRTHNGVALTEVGDSFLSERTMLADGVQKTYAISIHELEEFKRGKDIVLDDENFEHDYSDVNVASIQIWPFNPATLSEEQLILAVAISYSPRDWLVQERVAGAVDQLIRPLGFYVNWDNIKF
;
A
#
# COMPACT_ATOMS: atom_id res chain seq x y z
N MET A 1 -16.65 21.41 6.15
CA MET A 1 -15.41 20.81 5.63
C MET A 1 -14.98 19.79 6.66
N ILE A 2 -14.99 18.49 6.33
CA ILE A 2 -14.48 17.46 7.25
C ILE A 2 -12.96 17.48 7.11
N ASN A 3 -12.24 17.74 8.21
CA ASN A 3 -10.78 17.62 8.21
C ASN A 3 -10.42 16.13 8.12
N ARG A 4 -9.89 15.71 6.98
CA ARG A 4 -9.35 14.35 6.83
C ARG A 4 -8.05 14.22 7.61
N VAL A 5 -7.87 13.09 8.26
CA VAL A 5 -6.60 12.71 8.92
C VAL A 5 -5.76 11.85 7.99
N MET A 6 -4.49 11.62 8.34
CA MET A 6 -3.62 10.69 7.64
C MET A 6 -3.67 9.29 8.25
N ALA A 7 -3.23 8.27 7.51
CA ALA A 7 -3.28 6.89 7.99
C ALA A 7 -2.35 6.60 9.20
N ASN A 8 -1.37 7.47 9.46
CA ASN A 8 -0.50 7.42 10.63
C ASN A 8 -1.09 8.11 11.88
N GLU A 9 -2.34 8.57 11.83
CA GLU A 9 -3.01 9.17 12.98
C GLU A 9 -3.06 8.17 14.17
N PRO A 10 -2.65 8.58 15.39
CA PRO A 10 -2.72 7.71 16.55
C PRO A 10 -4.15 7.24 16.83
N ASP A 11 -4.30 5.97 17.23
CA ASP A 11 -5.60 5.34 17.52
C ASP A 11 -6.61 5.40 16.34
N LEU A 12 -6.14 5.51 15.09
CA LEU A 12 -7.00 5.71 13.93
C LEU A 12 -8.14 4.69 13.83
N LEU A 13 -7.84 3.39 13.96
CA LEU A 13 -8.86 2.35 13.89
C LEU A 13 -9.96 2.55 14.94
N LYS A 14 -9.57 2.78 16.20
CA LYS A 14 -10.52 3.05 17.28
C LYS A 14 -11.38 4.29 17.00
N LYS A 15 -10.78 5.36 16.48
CA LYS A 15 -11.50 6.58 16.08
C LYS A 15 -12.51 6.29 14.96
N LEU A 16 -12.10 5.56 13.92
CA LEU A 16 -12.96 5.20 12.80
C LEU A 16 -14.12 4.32 13.23
N LEU A 17 -13.85 3.25 14.00
CA LEU A 17 -14.91 2.37 14.51
C LEU A 17 -15.92 3.17 15.35
N ASN A 18 -15.45 4.03 16.26
CA ASN A 18 -16.36 4.84 17.07
C ASN A 18 -17.26 5.77 16.25
N VAL A 19 -16.72 6.40 15.21
CA VAL A 19 -17.44 7.38 14.37
C VAL A 19 -18.34 6.70 13.33
N LEU A 20 -17.90 5.58 12.76
CA LEU A 20 -18.54 4.96 11.59
C LEU A 20 -19.44 3.76 11.92
N GLN A 21 -19.22 3.06 13.04
CA GLN A 21 -19.95 1.82 13.36
C GLN A 21 -21.47 2.00 13.40
N HIS A 22 -21.94 3.16 13.89
CA HIS A 22 -23.36 3.47 14.05
C HIS A 22 -24.03 3.98 12.77
N HIS A 23 -23.33 3.99 11.64
CA HIS A 23 -23.88 4.55 10.43
C HIS A 23 -24.90 3.60 9.78
N PRO A 24 -26.02 4.11 9.25
CA PRO A 24 -27.09 3.29 8.64
C PRO A 24 -26.71 2.50 7.37
N LYS A 25 -25.44 2.58 6.93
CA LYS A 25 -24.90 1.83 5.77
C LYS A 25 -23.89 0.76 6.19
N SER A 26 -23.80 0.42 7.47
CA SER A 26 -22.99 -0.70 7.93
C SER A 26 -23.73 -2.00 7.62
N SER A 27 -23.10 -2.91 6.89
CA SER A 27 -23.64 -4.25 6.61
C SER A 27 -23.00 -5.25 7.56
N GLU A 28 -23.81 -6.04 8.27
CA GLU A 28 -23.32 -7.04 9.24
C GLU A 28 -22.41 -6.47 10.34
N GLY A 29 -22.52 -5.17 10.63
CA GLY A 29 -21.64 -4.47 11.58
C GLY A 29 -20.27 -4.06 11.01
N LEU A 30 -20.02 -4.28 9.71
CA LEU A 30 -18.82 -3.85 9.01
C LEU A 30 -19.03 -2.49 8.31
N ILE A 31 -17.94 -1.73 8.20
CA ILE A 31 -17.90 -0.41 7.57
C ILE A 31 -17.33 -0.51 6.16
N ASP A 32 -18.04 0.03 5.17
CA ASP A 32 -17.54 0.11 3.78
C ASP A 32 -16.24 0.93 3.74
N ILE A 33 -15.17 0.35 3.19
CA ILE A 33 -13.85 0.98 3.10
C ILE A 33 -13.86 2.28 2.29
N GLU A 34 -14.77 2.44 1.32
CA GLU A 34 -14.91 3.72 0.59
C GLU A 34 -15.29 4.87 1.51
N ARG A 35 -16.03 4.58 2.59
CA ARG A 35 -16.45 5.59 3.55
C ARG A 35 -15.32 5.98 4.49
N VAL A 36 -14.32 5.13 4.68
CA VAL A 36 -13.11 5.49 5.41
C VAL A 36 -12.38 6.61 4.68
N LYS A 37 -12.40 6.63 3.34
CA LYS A 37 -11.76 7.67 2.51
C LYS A 37 -12.39 9.06 2.66
N ASP A 38 -13.59 9.16 3.23
CA ASP A 38 -14.18 10.45 3.60
C ASP A 38 -13.48 11.07 4.82
N TYR A 39 -12.85 10.24 5.66
CA TYR A 39 -12.21 10.62 6.92
C TYR A 39 -10.68 10.52 6.88
N VAL A 40 -10.14 9.61 6.07
CA VAL A 40 -8.71 9.33 5.98
C VAL A 40 -8.24 9.59 4.56
N SER A 41 -7.18 10.39 4.44
CA SER A 41 -6.54 10.62 3.15
C SER A 41 -5.72 9.40 2.74
N THR A 42 -5.75 9.06 1.45
CA THR A 42 -4.85 8.03 0.91
C THR A 42 -3.39 8.44 1.16
N PRO A 43 -2.54 7.52 1.65
CA PRO A 43 -1.13 7.81 1.82
C PRO A 43 -0.38 7.74 0.47
N ARG A 44 -0.90 7.05 -0.55
CA ARG A 44 -0.25 6.98 -1.88
C ARG A 44 -0.39 8.32 -2.61
N LEU A 45 0.67 9.13 -2.60
CA LEU A 45 0.72 10.42 -3.30
C LEU A 45 1.02 10.26 -4.79
N ALA A 46 1.93 9.36 -5.11
CA ALA A 46 2.39 9.04 -6.45
C ALA A 46 3.13 7.69 -6.43
N ASP A 47 3.45 7.18 -7.62
CA ASP A 47 4.31 6.04 -7.81
C ASP A 47 5.34 6.33 -8.91
N PHE A 48 6.46 5.60 -8.87
CA PHE A 48 7.45 5.56 -9.94
C PHE A 48 8.09 4.18 -9.97
N HIS A 49 8.71 3.87 -11.10
CA HIS A 49 9.32 2.57 -11.33
C HIS A 49 10.84 2.66 -11.29
N VAL A 50 11.47 1.64 -10.72
CA VAL A 50 12.92 1.53 -10.62
C VAL A 50 13.37 0.17 -11.15
N ARG A 51 14.45 0.16 -11.91
CA ARG A 51 15.03 -1.06 -12.48
C ARG A 51 16.16 -1.59 -11.62
N GLY A 52 16.19 -2.90 -11.43
CA GLY A 52 17.26 -3.64 -10.79
C GLY A 52 17.03 -5.15 -10.87
N PRO A 53 18.07 -6.01 -10.91
CA PRO A 53 17.91 -7.46 -10.95
C PRO A 53 16.82 -7.99 -10.00
N ARG A 54 15.78 -8.62 -10.57
CA ARG A 54 14.58 -9.17 -9.89
C ARG A 54 13.77 -8.18 -9.03
N GLY A 55 13.89 -6.88 -9.24
CA GLY A 55 13.28 -5.85 -8.37
C GLY A 55 13.89 -5.81 -6.96
N ALA A 56 14.71 -6.81 -6.61
CA ALA A 56 15.40 -6.98 -5.35
C ALA A 56 16.63 -6.08 -5.26
N ASP A 57 17.24 -5.69 -6.38
CA ASP A 57 18.40 -4.79 -6.35
C ASP A 57 18.04 -3.34 -6.02
N VAL A 58 16.75 -2.98 -6.01
CA VAL A 58 16.23 -1.75 -5.38
C VAL A 58 16.61 -1.69 -3.90
N ILE A 59 16.77 -2.86 -3.28
CA ILE A 59 17.06 -3.08 -1.87
C ILE A 59 18.54 -3.34 -1.64
N ARG A 60 19.41 -3.54 -2.66
CA ARG A 60 20.77 -4.06 -2.42
C ARG A 60 21.69 -3.05 -1.71
N GLY A 61 21.56 -3.11 -0.38
CA GLY A 61 22.27 -2.48 0.71
C GLY A 61 22.09 -3.38 1.94
N TYR A 62 22.53 -4.64 1.79
CA TYR A 62 22.82 -5.66 2.82
C TYR A 62 21.69 -6.44 3.54
N PHE A 63 21.68 -7.76 3.29
CA PHE A 63 21.23 -8.83 4.20
C PHE A 63 22.19 -9.04 5.40
N GLU A 64 22.82 -7.99 5.92
CA GLU A 64 23.64 -8.09 7.14
C GLU A 64 22.90 -7.48 8.33
N LYS A 65 22.22 -8.34 9.09
CA LYS A 65 21.78 -8.17 10.49
C LYS A 65 20.35 -7.68 10.81
N ALA A 66 19.32 -8.05 10.06
CA ALA A 66 17.96 -8.00 10.60
C ALA A 66 17.62 -9.34 11.30
N ARG A 67 17.17 -9.29 12.57
CA ARG A 67 16.68 -10.48 13.29
C ARG A 67 15.28 -10.85 12.78
N PRO A 68 14.88 -12.13 12.82
CA PRO A 68 13.57 -12.61 12.33
C PRO A 68 12.31 -12.05 13.02
N SER A 69 12.45 -11.11 13.96
CA SER A 69 11.35 -10.56 14.77
C SER A 69 11.05 -9.08 14.49
N ASP A 70 11.82 -8.41 13.64
CA ASP A 70 11.50 -7.05 13.21
C ASP A 70 10.59 -7.15 11.97
N PRO A 71 9.43 -6.45 11.94
CA PRO A 71 8.62 -6.39 10.72
C PRO A 71 9.53 -5.89 9.61
N GLU A 72 9.60 -6.62 8.48
CA GLU A 72 10.68 -6.57 7.48
C GLU A 72 10.95 -5.17 6.90
N ILE A 73 11.60 -4.28 7.65
CA ILE A 73 12.08 -2.99 7.16
C ILE A 73 13.34 -3.28 6.37
N ARG A 74 13.26 -3.14 5.05
CA ARG A 74 14.41 -3.31 4.16
C ARG A 74 15.04 -1.95 3.93
N THR A 75 16.27 -1.74 4.37
CA THR A 75 16.93 -0.43 4.20
C THR A 75 17.80 -0.40 2.94
N HIS A 76 17.72 0.67 2.15
CA HIS A 76 18.65 0.91 1.03
C HIS A 76 19.15 2.36 1.08
N ASN A 77 20.47 2.57 1.09
CA ASN A 77 21.07 3.88 1.35
C ASN A 77 20.54 4.55 2.64
N GLY A 78 20.20 3.76 3.67
CA GLY A 78 19.60 4.27 4.91
C GLY A 78 18.10 4.58 4.84
N VAL A 79 17.48 4.50 3.65
CA VAL A 79 16.03 4.70 3.46
C VAL A 79 15.28 3.41 3.79
N ALA A 80 14.27 3.50 4.65
CA ALA A 80 13.40 2.38 5.00
C ALA A 80 12.40 2.09 3.87
N LEU A 81 12.42 0.86 3.35
CA LEU A 81 11.43 0.34 2.41
C LEU A 81 10.44 -0.54 3.15
N THR A 82 9.16 -0.23 2.99
CA THR A 82 8.06 -1.03 3.52
C THR A 82 7.30 -1.67 2.36
N GLU A 83 7.10 -2.98 2.39
CA GLU A 83 6.25 -3.65 1.40
C GLU A 83 4.81 -3.13 1.50
N VAL A 84 4.24 -2.72 0.37
CA VAL A 84 2.86 -2.22 0.25
C VAL A 84 2.23 -2.77 -1.05
N GLY A 85 0.98 -2.37 -1.33
CA GLY A 85 0.30 -2.74 -2.57
C GLY A 85 0.28 -4.25 -2.81
N ASP A 86 0.51 -4.68 -4.04
CA ASP A 86 0.34 -6.08 -4.45
C ASP A 86 1.34 -7.01 -3.75
N SER A 87 2.56 -6.54 -3.44
CA SER A 87 3.52 -7.35 -2.67
C SER A 87 3.02 -7.63 -1.26
N PHE A 88 2.53 -6.60 -0.57
CA PHE A 88 1.96 -6.73 0.77
C PHE A 88 0.72 -7.63 0.79
N LEU A 89 -0.16 -7.48 -0.21
CA LEU A 89 -1.35 -8.32 -0.35
C LEU A 89 -0.99 -9.77 -0.67
N SER A 90 -0.06 -10.00 -1.60
CA SER A 90 0.36 -11.33 -2.06
C SER A 90 0.97 -12.13 -0.92
N GLU A 91 1.85 -11.50 -0.13
CA GLU A 91 2.48 -12.11 1.04
C GLU A 91 1.45 -12.61 2.08
N ARG A 92 0.33 -11.89 2.25
CA ARG A 92 -0.66 -12.17 3.32
C ARG A 92 -1.86 -12.99 2.88
N THR A 93 -2.21 -12.95 1.59
CA THR A 93 -3.44 -13.57 1.08
C THR A 93 -3.19 -14.62 0.00
N MET A 94 -2.03 -14.58 -0.66
CA MET A 94 -1.74 -15.34 -1.88
C MET A 94 -2.71 -15.04 -3.04
N LEU A 95 -3.46 -13.94 -2.97
CA LEU A 95 -4.46 -13.56 -3.98
C LEU A 95 -3.99 -12.45 -4.92
N ALA A 96 -2.99 -11.65 -4.54
CA ALA A 96 -2.44 -10.65 -5.43
C ALA A 96 -1.34 -11.26 -6.32
N ASP A 97 -1.47 -11.05 -7.63
CA ASP A 97 -0.65 -11.68 -8.68
C ASP A 97 0.37 -10.71 -9.30
N GLY A 98 0.60 -9.56 -8.66
CA GLY A 98 1.55 -8.55 -9.15
C GLY A 98 2.97 -9.10 -9.24
N VAL A 99 3.50 -9.17 -10.47
CA VAL A 99 4.86 -9.68 -10.74
C VAL A 99 5.92 -8.71 -10.21
N GLN A 100 5.64 -7.41 -10.31
CA GLN A 100 6.53 -6.36 -9.84
C GLN A 100 6.38 -6.16 -8.33
N LYS A 101 7.53 -6.08 -7.64
CA LYS A 101 7.53 -5.80 -6.21
C LYS A 101 7.09 -4.35 -5.95
N THR A 102 6.28 -4.15 -4.91
CA THR A 102 5.74 -2.84 -4.56
C THR A 102 6.20 -2.44 -3.15
N TYR A 103 6.86 -1.29 -3.04
CA TYR A 103 7.32 -0.73 -1.77
C TYR A 103 6.83 0.71 -1.58
N ALA A 104 6.79 1.18 -0.35
CA ALA A 104 6.58 2.58 -0.01
C ALA A 104 7.81 3.19 0.66
N ILE A 105 8.02 4.48 0.41
CA ILE A 105 8.98 5.34 1.11
C ILE A 105 8.30 6.64 1.55
N SER A 106 8.91 7.34 2.51
CA SER A 106 8.52 8.71 2.83
C SER A 106 8.93 9.66 1.70
N ILE A 107 8.09 10.66 1.41
CA ILE A 107 8.42 11.77 0.50
C ILE A 107 9.70 12.50 0.94
N HIS A 108 10.01 12.49 2.24
CA HIS A 108 11.22 13.10 2.78
C HIS A 108 12.50 12.33 2.41
N GLU A 109 12.39 11.07 2.02
CA GLU A 109 13.50 10.20 1.65
C GLU A 109 13.65 10.08 0.11
N LEU A 110 12.74 10.69 -0.66
CA LEU A 110 12.63 10.50 -2.11
C LEU A 110 13.92 10.81 -2.87
N GLU A 111 14.53 11.97 -2.60
CA GLU A 111 15.73 12.41 -3.32
C GLU A 111 16.96 11.57 -2.97
N GLU A 112 17.06 11.13 -1.72
CA GLU A 112 18.10 10.20 -1.29
C GLU A 112 17.91 8.82 -1.90
N PHE A 113 16.66 8.33 -1.92
CA PHE A 113 16.32 7.06 -2.54
C PHE A 113 16.62 7.06 -4.03
N LYS A 114 16.30 8.13 -4.77
CA LYS A 114 16.55 8.22 -6.22
C LYS A 114 18.03 8.26 -6.59
N ARG A 115 18.90 8.62 -5.65
CA ARG A 115 20.33 8.80 -5.91
C ARG A 115 20.97 7.50 -6.39
N GLY A 116 21.48 7.50 -7.62
CA GLY A 116 22.16 6.36 -8.22
C GLY A 116 21.22 5.23 -8.67
N LYS A 117 19.90 5.49 -8.74
CA LYS A 117 18.92 4.52 -9.24
C LYS A 117 18.62 4.73 -10.72
N ASP A 118 18.39 3.62 -11.40
CA ASP A 118 17.85 3.60 -12.75
C ASP A 118 16.34 3.78 -12.67
N ILE A 119 15.88 5.01 -12.86
CA ILE A 119 14.46 5.36 -12.86
C ILE A 119 13.91 5.03 -14.24
N VAL A 120 12.92 4.15 -14.27
CA VAL A 120 12.19 3.85 -15.50
C VAL A 120 11.28 5.04 -15.76
N LEU A 121 11.62 5.83 -16.79
CA LEU A 121 10.76 6.88 -17.30
C LEU A 121 9.73 6.24 -18.22
N ASP A 122 8.48 6.67 -18.12
CA ASP A 122 7.42 6.32 -19.06
C ASP A 122 7.77 6.96 -20.42
N ASP A 123 8.61 6.29 -21.20
CA ASP A 123 8.84 6.63 -22.60
C ASP A 123 7.81 5.90 -23.47
N GLU A 124 7.43 6.49 -24.59
CA GLU A 124 6.41 5.97 -25.52
C GLU A 124 6.75 4.58 -26.08
N ASN A 125 7.99 4.12 -25.89
CA ASN A 125 8.49 2.79 -26.29
C ASN A 125 8.59 1.78 -25.14
N PHE A 126 8.34 2.21 -23.90
CA PHE A 126 8.20 1.28 -22.78
C PHE A 126 6.77 0.75 -22.82
N GLU A 127 6.53 -0.30 -23.60
CA GLU A 127 5.41 -1.19 -23.28
C GLU A 127 5.59 -1.53 -21.80
N HIS A 128 4.68 -1.06 -20.93
CA HIS A 128 4.67 -1.44 -19.53
C HIS A 128 4.55 -2.95 -19.48
N ASP A 129 5.69 -3.63 -19.51
CA ASP A 129 5.76 -5.03 -19.25
C ASP A 129 5.57 -5.15 -17.74
N TYR A 130 4.30 -5.16 -17.34
CA TYR A 130 3.86 -5.42 -15.97
C TYR A 130 4.37 -6.78 -15.47
N SER A 131 4.97 -7.60 -16.34
CA SER A 131 5.67 -8.84 -16.01
C SER A 131 7.20 -8.74 -15.93
N ASP A 132 7.81 -7.57 -16.16
CA ASP A 132 9.27 -7.39 -15.97
C ASP A 132 9.62 -7.52 -14.49
N VAL A 133 10.05 -8.71 -14.10
CA VAL A 133 10.50 -9.04 -12.74
C VAL A 133 11.66 -8.16 -12.28
N ASN A 134 12.36 -7.46 -13.18
CA ASN A 134 13.47 -6.56 -12.82
C ASN A 134 13.00 -5.13 -12.52
N VAL A 135 11.70 -4.89 -12.48
CA VAL A 135 11.12 -3.59 -12.12
C VAL A 135 10.41 -3.71 -10.78
N ALA A 136 10.58 -2.69 -9.93
CA ALA A 136 9.76 -2.50 -8.73
C ALA A 136 9.00 -1.18 -8.83
N SER A 137 7.77 -1.19 -8.33
CA SER A 137 6.95 0.00 -8.13
C SER A 137 7.22 0.60 -6.74
N ILE A 138 7.48 1.90 -6.70
CA ILE A 138 7.77 2.63 -5.47
C ILE A 138 6.70 3.68 -5.25
N GLN A 139 5.88 3.47 -4.23
CA GLN A 139 4.88 4.43 -3.78
C GLN A 139 5.52 5.49 -2.89
N ILE A 140 5.14 6.75 -3.11
CA ILE A 140 5.58 7.89 -2.31
C ILE A 140 4.49 8.22 -1.31
N TRP A 141 4.81 8.16 -0.01
CA TRP A 141 3.88 8.41 1.09
C TRP A 141 4.25 9.70 1.85
N PRO A 142 3.28 10.42 2.46
CA PRO A 142 3.54 11.68 3.17
C PRO A 142 4.26 11.49 4.52
N PHE A 143 4.43 10.26 4.98
CA PHE A 143 5.09 9.89 6.22
C PHE A 143 5.85 8.57 6.03
N ASN A 144 6.71 8.20 6.99
CA ASN A 144 7.45 6.95 6.93
C ASN A 144 6.51 5.75 7.18
N PRO A 145 6.26 4.87 6.19
CA PRO A 145 5.36 3.72 6.34
C PRO A 145 5.82 2.73 7.41
N ALA A 146 7.12 2.64 7.68
CA ALA A 146 7.68 1.75 8.70
C ALA A 146 7.28 2.12 10.14
N THR A 147 6.68 3.29 10.34
CA THR A 147 6.20 3.75 11.65
C THR A 147 4.77 3.30 11.98
N LEU A 148 4.06 2.72 11.01
CA LEU A 148 2.69 2.24 11.22
C LEU A 148 2.67 0.93 12.00
N SER A 149 1.65 0.75 12.85
CA SER A 149 1.30 -0.59 13.33
C SER A 149 0.82 -1.47 12.16
N GLU A 150 0.82 -2.79 12.35
CA GLU A 150 0.32 -3.73 11.33
C GLU A 150 -1.11 -3.39 10.88
N GLU A 151 -2.01 -3.12 11.82
CA GLU A 151 -3.40 -2.76 11.53
C GLU A 151 -3.51 -1.42 10.78
N GLN A 152 -2.71 -0.42 11.16
CA GLN A 152 -2.66 0.85 10.45
C GLN A 152 -2.11 0.68 9.04
N LEU A 153 -1.10 -0.18 8.85
CA LEU A 153 -0.52 -0.47 7.55
C LEU A 153 -1.50 -1.21 6.64
N ILE A 154 -2.23 -2.20 7.16
CA ILE A 154 -3.31 -2.89 6.43
C ILE A 154 -4.34 -1.86 5.94
N LEU A 155 -4.81 -0.98 6.83
CA LEU A 155 -5.79 0.04 6.46
C LEU A 155 -5.22 1.04 5.45
N ALA A 156 -3.97 1.49 5.64
CA ALA A 156 -3.26 2.41 4.75
C ALA A 156 -3.11 1.83 3.33
N VAL A 157 -2.75 0.55 3.22
CA VAL A 157 -2.68 -0.17 1.94
C VAL A 157 -4.07 -0.27 1.31
N ALA A 158 -5.10 -0.65 2.07
CA ALA A 158 -6.46 -0.79 1.56
C ALA A 158 -7.01 0.51 0.96
N ILE A 159 -6.83 1.65 1.65
CA ILE A 159 -7.31 2.95 1.17
C ILE A 159 -6.46 3.55 0.04
N SER A 160 -5.29 2.95 -0.25
CA SER A 160 -4.41 3.35 -1.37
C SER A 160 -4.92 2.86 -2.73
N TYR A 161 -5.82 1.88 -2.77
CA TYR A 161 -6.49 1.45 -3.98
C TYR A 161 -7.70 2.32 -4.27
N SER A 162 -7.88 2.74 -5.51
CA SER A 162 -9.07 3.42 -6.01
C SER A 162 -10.14 2.40 -6.47
N PRO A 163 -11.41 2.81 -6.59
CA PRO A 163 -12.43 1.96 -7.20
C PRO A 163 -12.07 1.46 -8.60
N ARG A 164 -11.28 2.24 -9.37
CA ARG A 164 -10.79 1.80 -10.69
C ARG A 164 -9.83 0.62 -10.60
N ASP A 165 -8.98 0.60 -9.57
CA ASP A 165 -8.04 -0.50 -9.37
C ASP A 165 -8.78 -1.81 -9.09
N TRP A 166 -9.90 -1.74 -8.36
CA TRP A 166 -10.76 -2.89 -8.07
C TRP A 166 -11.46 -3.42 -9.32
N LEU A 167 -11.90 -2.53 -10.22
CA LEU A 167 -12.53 -2.91 -11.49
C LEU A 167 -11.57 -3.63 -12.44
N VAL A 168 -10.28 -3.28 -12.40
CA VAL A 168 -9.26 -3.91 -13.23
C VAL A 168 -8.80 -5.24 -12.62
N GLN A 169 -8.80 -5.36 -11.29
CA GLN A 169 -8.27 -6.53 -10.59
C GLN A 169 -9.19 -6.98 -9.44
N GLU A 170 -10.21 -7.78 -9.76
CA GLU A 170 -11.14 -8.33 -8.76
C GLU A 170 -10.41 -9.12 -7.64
N ARG A 171 -9.29 -9.78 -7.96
CA ARG A 171 -8.48 -10.51 -6.98
C ARG A 171 -7.85 -9.59 -5.93
N VAL A 172 -7.44 -8.38 -6.33
CA VAL A 172 -6.94 -7.36 -5.40
C VAL A 172 -8.05 -6.91 -4.47
N ALA A 173 -9.26 -6.68 -4.98
CA ALA A 173 -10.41 -6.36 -4.14
C ALA A 173 -10.70 -7.48 -3.12
N GLY A 174 -10.62 -8.75 -3.53
CA GLY A 174 -10.77 -9.90 -2.64
C GLY A 174 -9.67 -9.99 -1.58
N ALA A 175 -8.41 -9.75 -1.97
CA ALA A 175 -7.28 -9.72 -1.05
C ALA A 175 -7.43 -8.60 0.00
N VAL A 176 -7.82 -7.39 -0.44
CA VAL A 176 -8.08 -6.27 0.46
C VAL A 176 -9.22 -6.61 1.43
N ASP A 177 -10.34 -7.11 0.92
CA ASP A 177 -11.51 -7.48 1.74
C ASP A 177 -11.14 -8.50 2.83
N GLN A 178 -10.34 -9.52 2.47
CA GLN A 178 -9.85 -10.52 3.43
C GLN A 178 -9.05 -9.90 4.59
N LEU A 179 -8.20 -8.90 4.31
CA LEU A 179 -7.35 -8.28 5.34
C LEU A 179 -8.07 -7.26 6.21
N ILE A 180 -9.04 -6.53 5.66
CA ILE A 180 -9.72 -5.46 6.40
C ILE A 180 -10.95 -5.93 7.19
N ARG A 181 -11.50 -7.11 6.87
CA ARG A 181 -12.63 -7.72 7.60
C ARG A 181 -12.39 -7.88 9.10
N PRO A 182 -11.26 -8.45 9.56
CA PRO A 182 -10.94 -8.53 10.98
C PRO A 182 -10.85 -7.17 11.69
N LEU A 183 -10.58 -6.10 10.93
CA LEU A 183 -10.49 -4.72 11.43
C LEU A 183 -11.86 -4.02 11.50
N GLY A 184 -12.94 -4.69 11.07
CA GLY A 184 -14.30 -4.15 11.07
C GLY A 184 -14.70 -3.43 9.78
N PHE A 185 -13.97 -3.63 8.68
CA PHE A 185 -14.26 -3.00 7.38
C PHE A 185 -14.55 -4.05 6.31
N TYR A 186 -15.12 -3.63 5.17
CA TYR A 186 -15.29 -4.51 4.01
C TYR A 186 -15.18 -3.73 2.70
N VAL A 187 -14.87 -4.45 1.63
CA VAL A 187 -14.97 -3.94 0.26
C VAL A 187 -16.38 -4.18 -0.24
N ASN A 188 -17.07 -3.10 -0.61
CA ASN A 188 -18.40 -3.20 -1.17
C ASN A 188 -18.37 -3.59 -2.66
N TRP A 189 -18.68 -4.86 -2.94
CA TRP A 189 -18.69 -5.42 -4.29
C TRP A 189 -19.71 -4.80 -5.25
N ASP A 190 -20.75 -4.13 -4.74
CA ASP A 190 -21.68 -3.41 -5.60
C ASP A 190 -21.02 -2.18 -6.24
N ASN A 191 -19.96 -1.64 -5.64
CA ASN A 191 -19.13 -0.58 -6.24
C ASN A 191 -18.16 -1.12 -7.31
N ILE A 192 -18.08 -2.44 -7.50
CA ILE A 192 -17.15 -3.13 -8.42
C ILE A 192 -17.91 -3.68 -9.64
N LYS A 193 -19.24 -3.51 -9.72
CA LYS A 193 -20.08 -4.00 -10.82
C LYS A 193 -20.48 -2.87 -11.77
N PHE A 194 -20.50 -3.19 -13.07
CA PHE A 194 -21.02 -2.33 -14.16
C PHE A 194 -22.54 -2.26 -14.14
#